data_AF-A0A429CTF2-F1
#
_entry.id   AF-A0A429CTF2-F1
#
_cell.length_a   1.000
_cell.length_b   1.000
_cell.length_c   1.000
_cell.angle_alpha   90.00
_cell.angle_beta   90.00
_cell.angle_gamma   90.00
#
_symmetry.space_group_name_H-M   'P 1'
#
loop_
_entity.id
_entity.type
_entity.pdbx_description
1 polymer ?
#
loop_
_entity_poly.entity_id
_entity_poly.type
_entity_poly.pdbx_seq_one_letter_code
_entity_poly.pdbx_strand_id
1 'polypeptide(L)'
;MTFPDPLGSSDSGYEVYPESLRKTTEDVYHAAGLLRDFADHDLGGLVLGPQDVGMLGDRVNVVQAFADMIVDLQDKSRRNFDRLIALGGSLDKAADYYDAQDDEYYKRLRDIEKEAN
;
A
#
# COMPACT_ATOMS: atom_id res chain seq x y z
N MET A 1 -43.55 0.45 12.64
CA MET A 1 -42.18 0.78 13.05
C MET A 1 -41.26 0.32 11.94
N THR A 2 -40.87 1.25 11.08
CA THR A 2 -39.92 1.03 9.98
C THR A 2 -38.52 1.10 10.55
N PHE A 3 -37.73 0.05 10.38
CA PHE A 3 -36.31 0.10 10.70
C PHE A 3 -35.65 1.10 9.75
N PRO A 4 -34.89 2.09 10.25
CA PRO A 4 -34.11 2.94 9.37
C PRO A 4 -33.06 2.06 8.68
N ASP A 5 -33.08 2.08 7.36
CA ASP A 5 -32.08 1.45 6.52
C ASP A 5 -30.70 2.03 6.89
N PRO A 6 -29.73 1.21 7.35
CA PRO A 6 -28.39 1.70 7.69
C PRO A 6 -27.61 2.19 6.46
N LEU A 7 -28.17 2.00 5.25
CA LEU A 7 -27.58 2.37 3.97
C LEU A 7 -28.24 3.62 3.37
N GLY A 8 -28.63 4.58 4.22
CA GLY A 8 -29.39 5.78 3.88
C GLY A 8 -29.13 6.35 2.47
N SER A 9 -30.22 6.54 1.73
CA SER A 9 -30.37 7.29 0.48
C SER A 9 -29.42 6.90 -0.68
N SER A 10 -30.02 6.24 -1.67
CA SER A 10 -29.66 6.26 -3.10
C SER A 10 -28.94 7.55 -3.54
N ASP A 11 -27.68 7.45 -3.98
CA ASP A 11 -27.30 7.73 -5.39
C ASP A 11 -25.78 7.68 -5.69
N SER A 12 -24.86 7.43 -4.75
CA SER A 12 -23.42 7.45 -5.10
C SER A 12 -22.49 6.57 -4.26
N GLY A 13 -23.01 5.73 -3.36
CA GLY A 13 -22.16 4.94 -2.48
C GLY A 13 -21.33 3.88 -3.20
N TYR A 14 -21.91 3.20 -4.19
CA TYR A 14 -21.34 2.00 -4.79
C TYR A 14 -20.13 2.30 -5.69
N GLU A 15 -20.23 3.24 -6.66
CA GLU A 15 -19.09 3.66 -7.51
C GLU A 15 -17.94 4.30 -6.69
N VAL A 16 -18.26 4.95 -5.56
CA VAL A 16 -17.26 5.61 -4.70
C VAL A 16 -16.36 4.59 -3.98
N TYR A 17 -16.82 3.36 -3.71
CA TYR A 17 -16.02 2.36 -3.01
C TYR A 17 -14.85 1.81 -3.85
N PRO A 18 -15.06 1.31 -5.09
CA PRO A 18 -13.99 0.88 -5.97
C PRO A 18 -13.01 2.00 -6.31
N GLU A 19 -13.48 3.21 -6.61
CA GLU A 19 -12.59 4.36 -6.86
C GLU A 19 -11.76 4.73 -5.64
N SER A 20 -12.37 4.73 -4.44
CA SER A 20 -11.64 4.98 -3.18
C SER A 20 -10.62 3.89 -2.89
N LEU A 21 -10.93 2.63 -3.20
CA LEU A 21 -10.01 1.51 -3.08
C LEU A 21 -8.85 1.63 -4.06
N ARG A 22 -9.12 1.96 -5.33
CA ARG A 22 -8.09 2.21 -6.35
C ARG A 22 -7.17 3.37 -5.96
N LYS A 23 -7.73 4.48 -5.47
CA LYS A 23 -6.93 5.60 -4.95
C LYS A 23 -6.07 5.19 -3.76
N THR A 24 -6.62 4.42 -2.83
CA THR A 24 -5.84 3.90 -1.69
C THR A 24 -4.73 2.95 -2.15
N THR A 25 -4.98 2.14 -3.18
CA THR A 25 -3.98 1.28 -3.82
C THR A 25 -2.84 2.12 -4.41
N GLU A 26 -3.15 3.22 -5.11
CA GLU A 26 -2.15 4.15 -5.64
C GLU A 26 -1.29 4.76 -4.52
N ASP A 27 -1.91 5.22 -3.43
CA ASP A 27 -1.20 5.77 -2.27
C ASP A 27 -0.28 4.72 -1.62
N VAL A 28 -0.74 3.46 -1.53
CA VAL A 28 0.05 2.33 -1.00
C VAL A 28 1.24 2.03 -1.90
N TYR A 29 1.06 2.02 -3.23
CA TYR A 29 2.16 1.82 -4.17
C TYR A 29 3.15 2.98 -4.17
N HIS A 30 2.67 4.21 -4.01
CA HIS A 30 3.55 5.36 -3.86
C HIS A 30 4.40 5.25 -2.59
N ALA A 31 3.78 4.93 -1.45
CA ALA A 31 4.48 4.71 -0.19
C ALA A 31 5.48 3.54 -0.28
N ALA A 32 5.13 2.47 -1.00
CA ALA A 32 6.05 1.37 -1.29
C ALA A 32 7.27 1.89 -2.08
N GLY A 33 7.05 2.64 -3.15
CA GLY A 33 8.11 3.27 -3.94
C GLY A 33 9.09 4.06 -3.08
N LEU A 34 8.58 4.91 -2.17
CA LEU A 34 9.41 5.68 -1.25
C LEU A 34 10.28 4.80 -0.34
N LEU A 35 9.76 3.67 0.16
CA LEU A 35 10.56 2.75 0.98
C LEU A 35 11.66 2.06 0.19
N ARG A 36 11.41 1.76 -1.09
CA ARG A 36 12.40 1.18 -1.98
C ARG A 36 13.50 2.20 -2.31
N ASP A 37 13.12 3.42 -2.66
CA ASP A 37 14.07 4.49 -2.96
C ASP A 37 14.93 4.81 -1.73
N PHE A 38 14.32 4.86 -0.55
CA PHE A 38 15.06 5.02 0.71
C PHE A 38 16.09 3.90 0.93
N ALA A 39 15.72 2.65 0.67
CA ALA A 39 16.63 1.51 0.83
C ALA A 39 17.77 1.51 -0.19
N ASP A 40 17.45 1.72 -1.46
CA ASP A 40 18.39 1.50 -2.57
C ASP A 40 19.23 2.75 -2.89
N HIS A 41 18.71 3.95 -2.62
CA HIS A 41 19.38 5.21 -2.93
C HIS A 41 19.86 5.95 -1.68
N ASP A 42 18.95 6.28 -0.75
CA ASP A 42 19.30 7.14 0.39
C ASP A 42 20.26 6.43 1.35
N LEU A 43 19.96 5.17 1.71
CA LEU A 43 20.82 4.37 2.57
C LEU A 43 22.05 3.82 1.83
N GLY A 44 21.93 3.52 0.54
CA GLY A 44 23.02 2.97 -0.26
C GLY A 44 24.21 3.92 -0.41
N GLY A 45 23.98 5.23 -0.29
CA GLY A 45 25.03 6.25 -0.32
C GLY A 45 25.72 6.52 1.03
N LEU A 46 25.21 5.98 2.14
CA LEU A 46 25.75 6.24 3.47
C LEU A 46 26.91 5.30 3.77
N VAL A 47 28.12 5.85 3.78
CA VAL A 47 29.35 5.13 4.13
C VAL A 47 30.05 5.87 5.24
N LEU A 48 30.49 5.12 6.26
CA LEU A 48 31.37 5.59 7.31
C LEU A 48 32.74 4.95 7.10
N GLY A 49 33.79 5.75 6.98
CA GLY A 49 35.15 5.27 6.85
C GLY A 49 35.89 5.26 8.20
N PRO A 50 37.03 4.53 8.29
CA PRO A 50 37.88 4.56 9.48
C PRO A 50 38.36 5.96 9.87
N GLN A 51 38.56 6.84 8.88
CA GLN A 51 38.94 8.24 9.10
C GLN A 51 37.86 9.08 9.80
N ASP A 52 36.59 8.66 9.75
CA ASP A 52 35.46 9.43 10.27
C ASP A 52 35.21 9.16 11.76
N VAL A 53 35.76 8.06 12.30
CA VAL A 53 35.52 7.60 13.69
C VAL A 53 36.72 7.76 14.61
N GLY A 54 37.90 8.04 14.06
CA GLY A 54 39.16 8.14 14.80
C GLY A 54 39.57 6.83 15.50
N MET A 55 40.69 6.86 16.23
CA MET A 55 41.31 5.65 16.80
C MET A 55 40.43 4.92 17.83
N LEU A 56 39.62 5.65 18.60
CA LEU A 56 38.73 5.04 19.59
C LEU A 56 37.55 4.33 18.91
N GLY A 57 36.95 4.95 17.89
CA GLY A 57 35.85 4.36 17.13
C GLY A 57 36.28 3.16 16.29
N ASP A 58 37.52 3.16 15.80
CA ASP A 58 38.12 2.01 15.13
C ASP A 58 38.30 0.82 16.09
N ARG A 59 38.84 1.06 17.30
CA ARG A 59 39.03 0.01 18.32
C ARG A 59 37.74 -0.66 18.80
N VAL A 60 36.60 0.03 18.71
CA VAL A 60 35.30 -0.52 19.09
C VAL A 60 34.44 -0.92 17.87
N ASN A 61 35.04 -1.02 16.68
CA ASN A 61 34.40 -1.47 15.43
C ASN A 61 33.14 -0.68 15.04
N VAL A 62 33.12 0.64 15.26
CA VAL A 62 31.96 1.50 14.94
C VAL A 62 31.61 1.47 13.45
N VAL A 63 32.63 1.42 12.58
CA VAL A 63 32.44 1.34 11.13
C VAL A 63 31.65 0.08 10.74
N GLN A 64 32.03 -1.07 11.31
CA GLN A 64 31.31 -2.33 11.03
C GLN A 64 29.89 -2.29 11.59
N ALA A 65 29.71 -1.83 12.83
CA ALA A 65 28.38 -1.73 13.44
C ALA A 65 27.46 -0.78 12.66
N PHE A 66 28.00 0.32 12.12
CA PHE A 66 27.26 1.23 11.25
C PHE A 66 26.89 0.55 9.93
N ALA A 67 27.83 -0.13 9.27
CA ALA A 67 27.56 -0.86 8.03
C ALA A 67 26.47 -1.93 8.22
N ASP A 68 26.56 -2.72 9.30
CA ASP A 68 25.57 -3.75 9.63
C ASP A 68 24.19 -3.15 9.89
N MET A 69 24.13 -2.01 10.59
CA MET A 69 22.88 -1.26 10.81
C MET A 69 22.27 -0.77 9.49
N ILE A 70 23.08 -0.23 8.58
CA ILE A 70 22.60 0.20 7.26
C ILE A 70 22.02 -0.97 6.48
N VAL A 71 22.72 -2.12 6.46
CA VAL A 71 22.23 -3.34 5.79
C VAL A 71 20.90 -3.82 6.40
N ASP A 72 20.78 -3.87 7.73
CA ASP A 72 19.53 -4.28 8.39
C ASP A 72 18.37 -3.31 8.08
N LEU A 73 18.63 -2.01 8.03
CA LEU A 73 17.63 -1.02 7.62
C LEU A 73 17.21 -1.18 6.16
N GLN A 74 18.15 -1.42 5.25
CA GLN A 74 17.85 -1.70 3.84
C GLN A 74 16.97 -2.95 3.71
N ASP A 75 17.30 -4.03 4.40
CA ASP A 75 16.54 -5.29 4.35
C ASP A 75 15.15 -5.14 4.97
N LYS A 76 15.00 -4.38 6.05
CA LYS A 76 13.69 -4.06 6.63
C LYS A 76 12.84 -3.23 5.67
N SER A 77 13.42 -2.21 5.04
CA SER A 77 12.73 -1.36 4.08
C SER A 77 12.27 -2.13 2.85
N ARG A 78 13.12 -3.00 2.28
CA ARG A 78 12.76 -3.89 1.16
C ARG A 78 11.62 -4.87 1.52
N ARG A 79 11.68 -5.49 2.70
CA ARG A 79 10.58 -6.36 3.17
C ARG A 79 9.27 -5.60 3.37
N ASN A 80 9.33 -4.35 3.82
CA ASN A 80 8.14 -3.52 3.95
C ASN A 80 7.59 -3.09 2.59
N PHE A 81 8.46 -2.78 1.62
CA PHE A 81 8.06 -2.58 0.22
C PHE A 81 7.27 -3.79 -0.30
N ASP A 82 7.80 -5.01 -0.17
CA ASP A 82 7.13 -6.23 -0.64
C ASP A 82 5.73 -6.41 -0.01
N ARG A 83 5.60 -6.10 1.28
CA ARG A 83 4.33 -6.15 2.00
C ARG A 83 3.33 -5.12 1.50
N LEU A 84 3.78 -3.89 1.22
CA LEU A 84 2.92 -2.85 0.66
C LEU A 84 2.48 -3.17 -0.77
N ILE A 85 3.37 -3.74 -1.59
CA ILE A 85 2.99 -4.24 -2.93
C ILE A 85 1.92 -5.33 -2.82
N ALA A 86 2.09 -6.28 -1.90
CA ALA A 86 1.09 -7.34 -1.67
C ALA A 86 -0.26 -6.78 -1.17
N LEU A 87 -0.23 -5.75 -0.31
CA LEU A 87 -1.42 -5.05 0.16
C LEU A 87 -2.12 -4.33 -0.99
N GLY A 88 -1.39 -3.53 -1.78
CA GLY A 88 -1.95 -2.82 -2.93
C GLY A 88 -2.59 -3.78 -3.93
N GLY A 89 -1.92 -4.91 -4.23
CA GLY A 89 -2.48 -5.93 -5.11
C GLY A 89 -3.73 -6.64 -4.55
N SER A 90 -3.89 -6.65 -3.22
CA SER A 90 -5.10 -7.19 -2.58
C SER A 90 -6.25 -6.18 -2.61
N LEU A 91 -5.95 -4.89 -2.45
CA LEU A 91 -6.94 -3.80 -2.57
C LEU A 91 -7.46 -3.66 -4.00
N ASP A 92 -6.58 -3.78 -5.00
CA ASP A 92 -6.96 -3.75 -6.41
C ASP A 92 -7.92 -4.89 -6.77
N LYS A 93 -7.59 -6.13 -6.33
CA LYS A 93 -8.49 -7.28 -6.48
C LYS A 93 -9.83 -7.10 -5.78
N ALA A 94 -9.84 -6.43 -4.62
CA ALA A 94 -11.07 -6.12 -3.92
C ALA A 94 -11.91 -5.11 -4.70
N ALA A 95 -11.28 -4.08 -5.29
CA ALA A 95 -11.96 -3.13 -6.16
C ALA A 95 -12.58 -3.82 -7.38
N ASP A 96 -11.81 -4.66 -8.08
CA ASP A 96 -12.32 -5.43 -9.23
C ASP A 96 -13.48 -6.37 -8.84
N TYR A 97 -13.45 -6.93 -7.63
CA TYR A 97 -14.54 -7.76 -7.11
C TYR A 97 -15.82 -6.95 -6.90
N TYR A 98 -15.71 -5.73 -6.37
CA TYR A 98 -16.86 -4.83 -6.20
C TYR A 98 -17.40 -4.37 -7.56
N ASP A 99 -16.53 -3.98 -8.50
CA ASP A 99 -16.93 -3.62 -9.87
C ASP A 99 -17.71 -4.76 -10.55
N ALA A 100 -17.25 -6.00 -10.41
CA ALA A 100 -17.92 -7.17 -10.98
C ALA A 100 -19.27 -7.46 -10.32
N GLN A 101 -19.39 -7.26 -9.00
CA GLN A 101 -20.69 -7.39 -8.32
C GLN A 101 -21.66 -6.30 -8.77
N ASP A 102 -21.20 -5.06 -8.90
CA ASP A 102 -22.03 -3.93 -9.31
C ASP A 102 -22.62 -4.15 -10.71
N ASP A 103 -21.82 -4.65 -11.65
CA ASP A 103 -22.27 -5.05 -12.99
C ASP A 103 -23.36 -6.14 -12.95
N GLU A 104 -23.26 -7.10 -12.04
CA GLU A 104 -24.27 -8.16 -11.88
C GLU A 104 -25.58 -7.62 -11.27
N TYR A 105 -25.49 -6.78 -10.24
CA TYR A 105 -26.65 -6.18 -9.60
C TYR A 105 -27.40 -5.25 -10.56
N TYR A 106 -26.68 -4.43 -11.34
CA TYR A 106 -27.28 -3.54 -12.33
C TYR A 106 -28.04 -4.32 -13.42
N LYS A 107 -27.47 -5.45 -13.91
CA LYS A 107 -28.15 -6.33 -14.87
C LYS A 107 -29.43 -6.92 -14.29
N ARG A 108 -29.38 -7.45 -13.06
CA ARG A 108 -30.55 -8.05 -12.40
C ARG A 108 -31.68 -7.03 -12.19
N LEU A 109 -31.34 -5.80 -11.76
CA LEU A 109 -32.32 -4.72 -11.61
C LEU A 109 -32.98 -4.34 -12.94
N ARG A 110 -32.18 -4.21 -14.01
CA ARG A 110 -32.69 -3.89 -15.34
C ARG A 110 -33.61 -4.98 -15.90
N ASP A 111 -33.31 -6.24 -15.62
CA ASP A 111 -34.13 -7.37 -16.08
C ASP A 111 -35.46 -7.42 -15.31
N ILE A 112 -35.47 -7.13 -14.00
CA ILE A 112 -36.69 -6.98 -13.20
C ILE A 112 -37.56 -5.81 -13.69
N GLU A 113 -36.96 -4.66 -14.01
CA GLU A 113 -37.70 -3.51 -14.56
C GLU A 113 -38.30 -3.80 -15.94
N LYS A 114 -37.65 -4.63 -16.75
CA LYS A 114 -38.18 -5.07 -18.05
C LYS A 114 -39.33 -6.06 -17.92
N GLU A 115 -39.33 -6.91 -16.91
CA GLU A 115 -40.42 -7.85 -16.65
C GLU A 115 -41.64 -7.19 -16.00
N ALA A 116 -41.45 -6.02 -15.38
CA ALA A 116 -42.51 -5.24 -14.73
C ALA A 116 -43.27 -4.28 -15.68
N ASN A 117 -42.81 -4.09 -16.92
CA ASN A 117 -43.44 -3.29 -17.98
C ASN A 117 -43.97 -4.17 -19.12
#